data_AF-A0A945CPP8-F1
#
_entry.id   AF-A0A945CPP8-F1
#
_cell.length_a   1.000
_cell.length_b   1.000
_cell.length_c   1.000
_cell.angle_alpha   90.00
_cell.angle_beta   90.00
_cell.angle_gamma   90.00
#
_symmetry.space_group_name_H-M   'P 1'
#
loop_
_entity.id
_entity.type
_entity.pdbx_description
1 polymer ?
#
loop_
_entity_poly.entity_id
_entity_poly.type
_entity_poly.pdbx_seq_one_letter_code
_entity_poly.pdbx_strand_id
1 'polypeptide(L)'
;RWERRAEPLPPDHEAWQLEAQYLAQGVVDFICTLSPQRVIMGGGVMEQPHLLPLVRTQVRELLNGYLQAPEILERIDEYIVAPALGNQAGISGALALAIDAGNTEG
;
A
#
# COMPACT_ATOMS: atom_id res chain seq x y z
N ARG A 1 -5.95 -9.40 -19.91
CA ARG A 1 -6.39 -10.53 -19.08
C ARG A 1 -7.90 -10.52 -18.83
N TRP A 2 -8.53 -9.37 -18.56
CA TRP A 2 -10.00 -9.28 -18.38
C TRP A 2 -10.74 -8.40 -19.40
N GLU A 3 -10.00 -7.81 -20.37
CA GLU A 3 -10.50 -6.93 -21.44
C GLU A 3 -11.43 -5.79 -20.98
N ARG A 4 -11.40 -5.46 -19.68
CA ARG A 4 -12.16 -4.39 -19.04
C ARG A 4 -11.23 -3.60 -18.13
N ARG A 5 -11.56 -2.32 -17.94
CA ARG A 5 -10.89 -1.50 -16.92
C ARG A 5 -11.20 -2.04 -15.53
N ALA A 6 -10.39 -1.63 -14.55
CA ALA A 6 -10.61 -2.00 -13.15
C ALA A 6 -11.86 -1.34 -12.56
N GLU A 7 -12.20 -0.12 -12.98
CA GLU A 7 -13.34 0.66 -12.47
C GLU A 7 -14.72 -0.05 -12.55
N PRO A 8 -15.08 -0.80 -13.62
CA PRO A 8 -16.36 -1.51 -13.70
C PRO A 8 -16.37 -2.92 -13.08
N LEU A 9 -15.28 -3.39 -12.46
CA LEU A 9 -15.26 -4.74 -11.89
C LEU A 9 -16.01 -4.77 -10.55
N PRO A 10 -16.93 -5.73 -10.34
CA PRO A 10 -17.59 -5.88 -9.05
C PRO A 10 -16.58 -6.23 -7.94
N PRO A 11 -16.83 -5.87 -6.68
CA PRO A 11 -15.93 -6.16 -5.55
C PRO A 11 -15.61 -7.65 -5.38
N ASP A 12 -16.54 -8.53 -5.75
CA ASP A 12 -16.38 -9.98 -5.65
C ASP A 12 -15.65 -10.62 -6.85
N HIS A 13 -15.16 -9.81 -7.80
CA HIS A 13 -14.44 -10.34 -8.95
C HIS A 13 -13.09 -10.93 -8.51
N GLU A 14 -12.75 -12.11 -9.02
CA GLU A 14 -11.48 -12.81 -8.76
C GLU A 14 -10.22 -12.00 -9.10
N ALA A 15 -10.38 -10.91 -9.87
CA ALA A 15 -9.28 -10.04 -10.25
C ALA A 15 -8.71 -9.33 -9.03
N TRP A 16 -9.54 -9.01 -8.03
CA TRP A 16 -9.11 -8.34 -6.81
C TRP A 16 -8.28 -9.25 -5.90
N GLN A 17 -8.62 -10.54 -5.84
CA GLN A 17 -7.81 -11.52 -5.12
C GLN A 17 -6.43 -11.66 -5.74
N LEU A 18 -6.38 -11.75 -7.06
CA LEU A 18 -5.12 -11.85 -7.80
C LEU A 18 -4.27 -10.56 -7.66
N GLU A 19 -4.91 -9.39 -7.79
CA GLU A 19 -4.24 -8.10 -7.61
C GLU A 19 -3.68 -7.95 -6.19
N ALA A 20 -4.49 -8.30 -5.17
CA ALA A 20 -4.07 -8.26 -3.78
C ALA A 20 -2.87 -9.18 -3.52
N GLN A 21 -2.85 -10.38 -4.13
CA GLN A 21 -1.72 -11.30 -4.02
C GLN A 21 -0.42 -10.71 -4.61
N TYR A 22 -0.49 -10.09 -5.79
CA TYR A 22 0.68 -9.47 -6.40
C TYR A 22 1.20 -8.28 -5.60
N LEU A 23 0.31 -7.41 -5.14
CA LEU A 23 0.67 -6.29 -4.27
C LEU A 23 1.27 -6.78 -2.95
N ALA A 24 0.66 -7.79 -2.33
CA ALA A 24 1.15 -8.36 -1.08
C ALA A 24 2.55 -8.96 -1.22
N GLN A 25 2.85 -9.65 -2.32
CA GLN A 25 4.19 -10.19 -2.57
C GLN A 25 5.24 -9.08 -2.61
N GLY A 26 4.99 -7.99 -3.36
CA GLY A 26 5.91 -6.86 -3.40
C GLY A 26 6.07 -6.16 -2.03
N VAL A 27 4.98 -6.06 -1.26
CA VAL A 27 5.05 -5.53 0.11
C VAL A 27 5.89 -6.43 1.01
N VAL A 28 5.72 -7.75 0.95
CA VAL A 28 6.54 -8.71 1.73
C VAL A 28 8.01 -8.59 1.36
N ASP A 29 8.33 -8.46 0.08
CA ASP A 29 9.71 -8.28 -0.38
C ASP A 29 10.33 -7.01 0.25
N PHE A 30 9.59 -5.90 0.28
CA PHE A 30 10.05 -4.67 0.95
C PHE A 30 10.13 -4.81 2.47
N ILE A 31 9.19 -5.50 3.12
CA ILE A 31 9.22 -5.75 4.56
C ILE A 31 10.50 -6.52 4.91
N CYS A 32 10.77 -7.62 4.21
CA CYS A 32 11.91 -8.49 4.47
C CYS A 32 13.25 -7.84 4.10
N THR A 33 13.26 -6.90 3.14
CA THR A 33 14.50 -6.25 2.68
C THR A 33 14.83 -4.98 3.46
N LEU A 34 13.83 -4.14 3.75
CA LEU A 34 14.02 -2.78 4.25
C LEU A 34 13.52 -2.59 5.68
N SER A 35 12.67 -3.49 6.20
CA SER A 35 12.00 -3.35 7.50
C SER A 35 11.41 -1.95 7.72
N PRO A 36 10.53 -1.46 6.80
CA PRO A 36 10.00 -0.12 6.91
C PRO A 36 9.13 0.01 8.16
N GLN A 37 9.03 1.23 8.72
CA GLN A 37 8.13 1.49 9.85
C GLN A 37 6.67 1.66 9.43
N ARG A 38 6.42 1.92 8.14
CA ARG A 38 5.08 2.09 7.56
C ARG A 38 5.14 1.87 6.05
N VAL A 39 4.09 1.28 5.50
CA VAL A 39 3.87 1.11 4.06
C VAL A 39 2.64 1.91 3.67
N ILE A 40 2.79 2.83 2.72
CA ILE A 40 1.68 3.66 2.22
C ILE A 40 1.36 3.21 0.80
N MET A 41 0.14 2.71 0.57
CA MET A 41 -0.30 2.22 -0.74
C MET A 41 -1.33 3.18 -1.34
N GLY A 42 -0.95 3.84 -2.43
CA GLY A 42 -1.81 4.77 -3.18
C GLY A 42 -1.90 4.42 -4.67
N GLY A 43 -2.41 5.35 -5.48
CA GLY A 43 -2.66 5.15 -6.91
C GLY A 43 -4.09 4.70 -7.20
N GLY A 44 -4.53 4.87 -8.45
CA GLY A 44 -5.95 4.69 -8.83
C GLY A 44 -6.52 3.29 -8.56
N VAL A 45 -5.69 2.25 -8.62
CA VAL A 45 -6.12 0.88 -8.29
C VAL A 45 -6.43 0.73 -6.78
N MET A 46 -5.70 1.45 -5.94
CA MET A 46 -5.89 1.46 -4.48
C MET A 46 -7.07 2.31 -4.01
N GLU A 47 -7.79 3.00 -4.92
CA GLU A 47 -9.03 3.73 -4.59
C GLU A 47 -10.19 2.78 -4.24
N GLN A 48 -10.05 1.49 -4.55
CA GLN A 48 -11.03 0.46 -4.26
C GLN A 48 -11.02 0.09 -2.76
N PRO A 49 -12.09 0.37 -1.99
CA PRO A 49 -12.06 0.26 -0.53
C PRO A 49 -11.78 -1.16 -0.01
N HIS A 50 -12.15 -2.18 -0.77
CA HIS A 50 -11.97 -3.58 -0.42
C HIS A 50 -10.55 -4.11 -0.68
N LEU A 51 -9.76 -3.44 -1.52
CA LEU A 51 -8.45 -3.96 -1.93
C LEU A 51 -7.41 -3.88 -0.80
N LEU A 52 -7.38 -2.78 -0.04
CA LEU A 52 -6.42 -2.60 1.04
C LEU A 52 -6.58 -3.64 2.17
N PRO A 53 -7.79 -3.97 2.65
CA PRO A 53 -8.01 -5.12 3.53
C PRO A 53 -7.52 -6.45 2.94
N LEU A 54 -7.76 -6.73 1.66
CA LEU A 54 -7.31 -7.96 1.02
C LEU A 54 -5.77 -8.07 1.00
N VAL A 55 -5.08 -6.98 0.66
CA VAL A 55 -3.60 -6.96 0.68
C VAL A 55 -3.06 -7.25 2.08
N ARG A 56 -3.64 -6.65 3.12
CA ARG A 56 -3.24 -6.90 4.52
C ARG A 56 -3.38 -8.38 4.89
N THR A 57 -4.48 -9.03 4.51
CA THR A 57 -4.69 -10.46 4.71
C THR A 57 -3.61 -11.27 3.99
N GLN A 58 -3.39 -11.03 2.69
CA GLN A 58 -2.39 -11.76 1.92
C GLN A 58 -0.97 -11.55 2.44
N VAL A 59 -0.61 -10.36 2.94
CA VAL A 59 0.72 -10.11 3.56
C VAL A 59 0.90 -10.98 4.80
N ARG A 60 -0.11 -11.09 5.68
CA ARG A 60 -0.03 -11.96 6.86
C ARG A 60 0.11 -13.42 6.48
N GLU A 61 -0.65 -13.87 5.49
CA GLU A 61 -0.58 -15.25 4.98
C GLU A 61 0.80 -15.57 4.40
N LEU A 62 1.36 -14.67 3.58
CA LEU A 62 2.67 -14.85 2.95
C LEU A 62 3.81 -14.84 3.97
N LEU A 63 3.74 -13.98 4.99
CA LEU A 63 4.73 -13.98 6.07
C LEU A 63 4.65 -15.24 6.93
N ASN A 64 3.47 -15.88 7.04
CA ASN A 64 3.28 -17.18 7.68
C ASN A 64 4.03 -17.39 9.01
N GLY A 65 4.05 -16.36 9.87
CA GLY A 65 4.74 -16.39 11.16
C GLY A 65 6.26 -16.25 11.12
N TYR A 66 6.88 -16.01 9.97
CA TYR A 66 8.31 -15.71 9.82
C TYR A 66 8.71 -14.45 10.59
N LEU A 67 7.91 -13.38 10.46
CA LEU A 67 8.11 -12.12 11.16
C LEU A 67 7.03 -11.94 12.24
N GLN A 68 7.42 -12.03 13.50
CA GLN A 68 6.52 -11.87 14.65
C GLN A 68 6.61 -10.47 15.26
N ALA A 69 6.23 -9.46 14.47
CA ALA A 69 6.17 -8.07 14.92
C ALA A 69 4.72 -7.67 15.26
N PRO A 70 4.45 -6.97 16.39
CA PRO A 70 3.10 -6.51 16.74
C PRO A 70 2.45 -5.64 15.65
N GLU A 71 3.25 -4.85 14.92
CA GLU A 71 2.82 -4.05 13.76
C GLU A 71 2.19 -4.92 12.67
N ILE A 72 2.69 -6.14 12.48
CA ILE A 72 2.17 -7.07 11.47
C ILE A 72 1.04 -7.93 12.03
N LEU A 73 1.24 -8.49 13.24
CA LEU A 73 0.33 -9.47 13.82
C LEU A 73 -0.97 -8.84 14.37
N GLU A 74 -0.87 -7.63 14.92
CA GLU A 74 -1.98 -7.00 15.65
C GLU A 74 -2.42 -5.70 14.98
N ARG A 75 -1.48 -4.88 14.50
CA ARG A 75 -1.74 -3.50 14.04
C ARG A 75 -1.44 -3.28 12.55
N ILE A 76 -1.75 -4.27 11.71
CA ILE A 76 -1.39 -4.21 10.28
C ILE A 76 -2.14 -3.10 9.54
N ASP A 77 -3.29 -2.69 10.07
CA ASP A 77 -4.10 -1.59 9.57
C ASP A 77 -3.51 -0.21 9.87
N GLU A 78 -2.64 -0.10 10.87
CA GLU A 78 -1.81 1.07 11.14
C GLU A 78 -0.46 1.04 10.38
N TYR A 79 -0.02 -0.16 10.00
CA TYR A 79 1.25 -0.40 9.32
C TYR A 79 1.14 -0.24 7.80
N ILE A 80 0.14 -0.85 7.16
CA ILE A 80 -0.15 -0.74 5.72
C ILE A 80 -1.38 0.15 5.55
N VAL A 81 -1.18 1.40 5.13
CA VAL A 81 -2.21 2.44 5.14
C VAL A 81 -2.43 3.05 3.76
N ALA A 82 -3.61 3.66 3.57
CA ALA A 82 -3.85 4.56 2.45
C ALA A 82 -3.15 5.93 2.70
N PRO A 83 -2.79 6.68 1.64
CA PRO A 83 -2.24 8.02 1.79
C PRO A 83 -3.26 8.96 2.43
N ALA A 84 -2.88 9.60 3.54
CA ALA A 84 -3.74 10.57 4.24
C ALA A 84 -4.07 11.81 3.38
N LEU A 85 -3.19 12.17 2.44
CA LEU A 85 -3.38 13.26 1.49
C LEU A 85 -4.08 12.81 0.19
N GLY A 86 -4.54 11.56 0.11
CA GLY A 86 -5.12 10.98 -1.09
C GLY A 86 -4.25 11.21 -2.32
N ASN A 87 -4.88 11.65 -3.41
CA ASN A 87 -4.22 11.93 -4.70
C ASN A 87 -3.32 13.19 -4.68
N GLN A 88 -3.26 13.92 -3.56
CA GLN A 88 -2.42 15.10 -3.41
C GLN A 88 -1.05 14.81 -2.79
N ALA A 89 -0.76 13.56 -2.39
CA ALA A 89 0.51 13.21 -1.77
C ALA A 89 1.73 13.59 -2.65
N GLY A 90 1.63 13.36 -3.97
CA GLY A 90 2.70 13.69 -4.91
C GLY A 90 2.96 15.20 -5.05
N ILE A 91 1.92 15.99 -5.28
CA ILE A 91 2.07 17.46 -5.44
C ILE A 91 2.48 18.12 -4.12
N SER A 92 1.96 17.64 -2.99
CA SER A 92 2.36 18.12 -1.66
C SER A 92 3.82 17.80 -1.38
N GLY A 93 4.30 16.61 -1.79
CA GLY A 93 5.71 16.25 -1.71
C GLY A 93 6.61 17.16 -2.54
N ALA A 94 6.20 17.50 -3.77
CA ALA A 94 6.95 18.43 -4.61
C ALA A 94 7.05 19.83 -3.98
N LEU A 95 5.95 20.33 -3.39
CA LEU A 95 5.96 21.60 -2.66
C LEU A 95 6.86 21.54 -1.42
N ALA A 96 6.81 20.44 -0.66
CA ALA A 96 7.65 20.24 0.51
C ALA A 96 9.15 20.25 0.14
N LEU A 97 9.53 19.59 -0.97
CA LEU A 97 10.90 19.62 -1.49
C LEU A 97 11.34 21.03 -1.90
N ALA A 98 10.45 21.83 -2.49
CA ALA A 98 10.76 23.22 -2.85
C ALA A 98 10.98 24.11 -1.62
N ILE A 99 10.17 23.92 -0.56
CA ILE A 99 10.34 24.63 0.72
C ILE A 99 11.67 24.24 1.38
N ASP A 100 12.01 22.95 1.40
CA ASP A 100 13.25 22.44 1.99
C ASP A 100 14.50 22.98 1.27
N ALA A 101 14.47 23.00 -0.07
CA ALA A 101 15.53 23.60 -0.88
C ALA A 101 15.71 25.10 -0.57
N GLY A 102 14.62 25.86 -0.48
CA GLY A 102 14.66 27.29 -0.15
C GLY A 102 15.17 27.59 1.27
N ASN A 103 14.96 26.67 2.22
CA ASN A 103 15.47 26.79 3.59
C ASN A 103 16.96 26.46 3.71
N THR A 104 17.53 25.70 2.76
CA THR A 104 18.95 25.32 2.76
C THR A 104 19.84 26.43 2.19
N GLU A 105 19.26 27.39 1.46
CA GLU A 105 19.98 28.52 0.84
C GLU A 105 20.10 29.77 1.75
N GLY A 106 19.50 29.77 2.95
CA GLY A 106 19.53 30.89 3.91
C GLY A 106 20.29 30.59 5.19
#